data_AF-B8HZI5-F1
#
_entry.id   AF-B8HZI5-F1
#
_cell.length_a   1.000
_cell.length_b   1.000
_cell.length_c   1.000
_cell.angle_alpha   90.00
_cell.angle_beta   90.00
_cell.angle_gamma   90.00
#
_symmetry.space_group_name_H-M   'P 1'
#
loop_
_entity.id
_entity.type
_entity.pdbx_description
1 polymer ?
#
loop_
_entity_poly.entity_id
_entity_poly.type
_entity_poly.pdbx_seq_one_letter_code
_entity_poly.pdbx_strand_id
1 'polypeptide(L)'
;MDKNDAAPYALRLPRSLKAEVENLSGQDGISMNQFIVMAVAEKVSALEIEKFFEQRRNRANFSVLDRLLTRAGGEPPREGDELDEAPTWLKPPIES
;
A
#
# COMPACT_ATOMS: atom_id res chain seq x y z
N MET A 1 30.16 -11.64 9.00
CA MET A 1 29.30 -10.43 8.96
C MET A 1 29.51 -9.84 7.59
N ASP A 2 28.73 -10.29 6.61
CA ASP A 2 29.01 -9.97 5.21
C ASP A 2 28.78 -8.49 4.93
N LYS A 3 29.79 -7.90 4.30
CA LYS A 3 29.84 -6.50 3.91
C LYS A 3 29.00 -6.33 2.65
N ASN A 4 27.79 -5.78 2.76
CA ASN A 4 27.03 -5.17 1.65
C ASN A 4 27.14 -5.92 0.30
N ASP A 5 26.44 -7.05 0.14
CA ASP A 5 26.33 -7.79 -1.14
C ASP A 5 25.37 -7.11 -2.14
N ALA A 6 25.58 -5.83 -2.44
CA ALA A 6 24.91 -5.19 -3.55
C ALA A 6 25.60 -5.60 -4.86
N ALA A 7 25.05 -6.59 -5.56
CA ALA A 7 25.53 -6.98 -6.87
C ALA A 7 25.14 -5.93 -7.93
N PRO A 8 26.08 -5.46 -8.79
CA PRO A 8 25.75 -4.51 -9.84
C PRO A 8 24.79 -5.13 -10.86
N TYR A 9 23.67 -4.46 -11.12
CA TYR A 9 22.68 -4.89 -12.12
C TYR A 9 22.58 -3.85 -13.24
N ALA A 10 22.96 -4.23 -14.46
CA ALA A 10 22.96 -3.33 -15.60
C ALA A 10 21.55 -3.23 -16.21
N LEU A 11 20.90 -2.07 -16.02
CA LEU A 11 19.58 -1.76 -16.56
C LEU A 11 19.70 -0.90 -17.82
N ARG A 12 18.85 -1.18 -18.82
CA ARG A 12 18.65 -0.29 -19.96
C ARG A 12 17.33 0.46 -19.80
N LEU A 13 17.42 1.75 -19.54
CA LEU A 13 16.26 2.63 -19.43
C LEU A 13 15.98 3.31 -20.78
N PRO A 14 14.70 3.48 -21.17
CA PRO A 14 14.34 4.40 -22.23
C PRO A 14 14.91 5.80 -21.96
N ARG A 15 15.29 6.53 -23.02
CA ARG A 15 15.96 7.84 -22.89
C ARG A 15 15.16 8.85 -22.07
N SER A 16 13.84 8.92 -22.30
CA SER A 16 12.93 9.80 -21.56
C SER A 16 12.92 9.47 -20.06
N LEU A 17 12.83 8.18 -19.72
CA LEU A 17 12.81 7.74 -18.33
C LEU A 17 14.14 8.03 -17.63
N LYS A 18 15.27 7.80 -18.31
CA LYS A 18 16.58 8.16 -17.77
C LYS A 18 16.66 9.66 -17.43
N ALA A 19 16.21 10.52 -18.35
CA ALA A 19 16.25 11.97 -18.15
C ALA A 19 15.38 12.40 -16.95
N GLU A 20 14.22 11.79 -16.79
CA GLU A 20 13.33 12.07 -15.65
C GLU A 20 13.95 11.63 -14.32
N VAL A 21 14.51 10.42 -14.27
CA VAL A 21 15.18 9.92 -13.06
C VAL A 21 16.38 10.80 -12.71
N GLU A 22 17.15 11.25 -13.70
CA GLU A 22 18.27 12.18 -13.51
C GLU A 22 17.79 13.51 -12.91
N ASN A 23 16.71 14.09 -13.43
CA ASN A 23 16.11 15.31 -12.90
C ASN A 23 15.61 15.15 -11.46
N LEU A 24 14.82 14.10 -11.18
CA LEU A 24 14.26 13.83 -9.85
C LEU A 24 15.37 13.56 -8.82
N SER A 25 16.33 12.70 -9.16
CA SER A 25 17.47 12.42 -8.26
C SER A 25 18.31 13.67 -7.99
N GLY A 26 18.45 14.56 -8.98
CA GLY A 26 19.11 15.86 -8.81
C GLY A 26 18.35 16.81 -7.88
N GLN A 27 17.02 16.85 -7.95
CA GLN A 27 16.18 17.63 -7.02
C GLN A 27 16.30 17.14 -5.58
N ASP A 28 16.39 15.82 -5.40
CA ASP A 28 16.51 15.17 -4.09
C ASP A 28 17.97 15.15 -3.57
N GLY A 29 18.94 15.59 -4.38
CA GLY A 29 20.36 15.61 -4.02
C GLY A 29 20.98 14.22 -3.86
N ILE A 30 20.38 13.18 -4.46
CA ILE A 30 20.85 11.80 -4.40
C ILE A 30 21.33 11.31 -5.76
N SER A 31 22.13 10.24 -5.78
CA SER A 31 22.53 9.64 -7.05
C SER A 31 21.35 8.91 -7.71
N MET A 32 21.37 8.86 -9.05
CA MET A 32 20.41 8.07 -9.83
C MET A 32 20.36 6.59 -9.38
N ASN A 33 21.49 5.99 -9.00
CA ASN A 33 21.49 4.61 -8.52
C ASN A 33 20.75 4.46 -7.20
N GLN A 34 20.95 5.38 -6.25
CA GLN A 34 20.21 5.38 -4.98
C GLN A 34 18.72 5.57 -5.22
N PHE A 35 18.34 6.51 -6.10
CA PHE A 35 16.95 6.71 -6.49
C PHE A 35 16.32 5.42 -7.04
N ILE A 36 16.99 4.74 -7.98
CA ILE A 36 16.50 3.49 -8.57
C ILE A 36 16.35 2.39 -7.50
N VAL A 37 17.33 2.25 -6.60
CA VAL A 37 17.26 1.25 -5.52
C VAL A 37 16.07 1.53 -4.59
N MET A 38 15.83 2.79 -4.22
CA MET A 38 14.68 3.17 -3.40
C MET A 38 13.36 2.89 -4.12
N ALA A 39 13.24 3.29 -5.39
CA ALA A 39 12.04 3.05 -6.19
C ALA A 39 11.74 1.55 -6.34
N VAL A 40 12.77 0.70 -6.50
CA VAL A 40 12.62 -0.76 -6.53
C VAL A 40 12.13 -1.28 -5.19
N ALA A 41 12.74 -0.85 -4.09
CA ALA A 41 12.33 -1.26 -2.74
C ALA A 41 10.86 -0.86 -2.45
N GLU A 42 10.48 0.35 -2.83
CA GLU A 42 9.11 0.84 -2.69
C GLU A 42 8.13 0.02 -3.55
N LYS A 43 8.47 -0.23 -4.81
CA LYS A 43 7.61 -1.03 -5.70
C LYS A 43 7.43 -2.46 -5.20
N VAL A 44 8.50 -3.09 -4.72
CA VAL A 44 8.45 -4.43 -4.11
C VAL A 44 7.53 -4.41 -2.88
N SER A 45 7.72 -3.45 -1.98
CA SER A 45 6.91 -3.30 -0.77
C SER A 45 5.43 -3.12 -1.10
N ALA A 46 5.10 -2.29 -2.09
CA ALA A 46 3.73 -2.06 -2.53
C ALA A 46 3.08 -3.35 -3.07
N LEU A 47 3.80 -4.12 -3.88
CA LEU A 47 3.30 -5.40 -4.43
C LEU A 47 3.12 -6.47 -3.34
N GLU A 48 3.98 -6.49 -2.32
CA GLU A 48 3.83 -7.41 -1.19
C GLU A 48 2.63 -7.06 -0.33
N ILE A 49 2.42 -5.78 -0.05
CA ILE A 49 1.25 -5.28 0.69
C ILE A 49 -0.04 -5.65 -0.04
N GLU A 50 -0.10 -5.43 -1.36
CA GLU A 50 -1.24 -5.81 -2.19
C GLU A 50 -1.56 -7.31 -2.03
N LYS A 51 -0.57 -8.19 -2.24
CA LYS A 51 -0.74 -9.65 -2.07
C LYS A 51 -1.18 -10.02 -0.66
N PHE A 52 -0.63 -9.38 0.37
CA PHE A 52 -1.00 -9.64 1.75
C PHE A 52 -2.49 -9.33 2.00
N PHE A 53 -2.98 -8.19 1.52
CA PHE A 53 -4.39 -7.82 1.66
C PHE A 53 -5.29 -8.72 0.82
N GLU A 54 -4.90 -9.11 -0.39
CA GLU A 54 -5.65 -10.08 -1.20
C GLU A 54 -5.84 -11.41 -0.48
N GLN A 55 -4.76 -11.98 0.08
CA GLN A 55 -4.82 -13.24 0.82
C GLN A 55 -5.67 -13.13 2.08
N ARG A 56 -5.64 -11.98 2.75
CA ARG A 56 -6.38 -11.76 4.00
C ARG A 56 -7.86 -11.47 3.77
N ARG A 57 -8.24 -10.83 2.66
CA ARG A 57 -9.65 -10.64 2.27
C ARG A 57 -10.40 -11.97 2.23
N ASN A 58 -9.77 -13.02 1.70
CA ASN A 58 -10.38 -14.36 1.62
C ASN A 58 -10.58 -15.03 2.99
N ARG A 59 -9.97 -14.52 4.05
CA ARG A 59 -10.11 -15.02 5.43
C ARG A 59 -10.98 -14.12 6.30
N ALA A 60 -11.46 -12.99 5.76
CA ALA A 60 -12.32 -12.09 6.51
C ALA A 60 -13.69 -12.74 6.70
N ASN A 61 -14.09 -12.93 7.95
CA ASN A 61 -15.44 -13.39 8.29
C ASN A 61 -16.23 -12.22 8.84
N PHE A 62 -16.99 -11.56 7.97
CA PHE A 62 -17.81 -10.40 8.33
C PHE A 62 -18.87 -10.75 9.38
N SER A 63 -19.35 -11.99 9.46
CA SER A 63 -20.28 -12.40 10.52
C SER A 63 -19.65 -12.42 11.91
N VAL A 64 -18.35 -12.74 12.02
CA VAL A 64 -17.61 -12.68 13.29
C VAL A 64 -17.31 -11.23 13.65
N LEU A 65 -16.96 -10.40 12.66
CA LEU A 65 -16.77 -8.97 12.86
C LEU A 65 -18.06 -8.30 13.37
N ASP A 66 -19.19 -8.58 12.74
CA ASP A 66 -20.50 -8.04 13.13
C ASP A 66 -20.84 -8.41 14.58
N ARG A 67 -20.69 -9.68 14.95
CA ARG A 67 -20.88 -10.14 16.34
C ARG A 67 -19.96 -9.43 17.35
N LEU A 68 -18.73 -9.09 16.95
CA LEU A 68 -17.80 -8.35 17.80
C LEU A 68 -18.24 -6.89 17.95
N LEU A 69 -18.69 -6.26 16.87
CA LEU A 69 -19.15 -4.86 16.87
C LEU A 69 -20.47 -4.70 17.64
N THR A 70 -21.38 -5.67 17.58
CA THR A 70 -22.68 -5.65 18.27
C THR A 70 -22.65 -6.34 19.63
N ARG A 71 -21.47 -6.64 20.20
CA ARG A 71 -21.36 -7.39 21.45
C ARG A 71 -21.95 -6.60 22.62
N ALA A 72 -22.52 -7.32 23.58
CA ALA A 72 -22.98 -6.73 24.83
C ALA A 72 -21.80 -6.09 25.60
N GLY A 73 -21.99 -4.85 26.08
CA GLY A 73 -20.96 -4.07 26.77
C GLY A 73 -20.07 -3.22 25.83
N GLY A 74 -20.39 -3.12 24.55
CA GLY A 74 -19.84 -2.08 23.68
C GLY A 74 -20.38 -0.69 24.05
N GLU A 75 -19.60 0.36 23.79
CA GLU A 75 -20.08 1.73 23.85
C GLU A 75 -20.75 2.10 22.52
N PRO A 76 -21.88 2.84 22.56
CA PRO A 76 -22.44 3.40 21.34
C PRO A 76 -21.47 4.41 20.71
N PRO A 77 -21.63 4.73 19.41
CA PRO A 77 -20.91 5.82 18.77
C PRO A 77 -21.02 7.12 19.57
N ARG A 78 -19.93 7.88 19.65
CA ARG A 78 -19.90 9.17 20.35
C ARG A 78 -20.51 10.26 19.48
N GLU A 79 -20.85 11.39 20.09
CA GLU A 79 -21.24 12.59 19.36
C GLU A 79 -20.13 12.96 18.34
N GLY A 80 -20.50 13.08 17.06
CA GLY A 80 -19.56 13.28 15.95
C GLY A 80 -19.03 11.99 15.28
N ASP A 81 -19.38 10.80 15.76
CA ASP A 81 -19.20 9.53 15.02
C ASP A 81 -20.36 9.26 14.02
N GLU A 82 -21.21 10.27 13.80
CA GLU A 82 -22.29 10.23 12.83
C GLU A 82 -21.73 10.15 11.40
N LEU A 83 -22.35 9.33 10.55
CA LEU A 83 -22.04 9.33 9.13
C LEU A 83 -22.86 10.43 8.45
N ASP A 84 -22.20 11.45 7.91
CA ASP A 84 -22.85 12.53 7.15
C ASP A 84 -23.70 11.98 6.00
N GLU A 85 -23.14 11.03 5.26
CA GLU A 85 -23.81 10.20 4.28
C GLU A 85 -23.24 8.77 4.37
N ALA A 86 -24.09 7.75 4.20
CA ALA A 86 -23.60 6.38 4.14
C ALA A 86 -22.63 6.25 2.95
N PRO A 87 -21.36 5.87 3.18
CA PRO A 87 -20.38 5.83 2.12
C PRO A 87 -20.76 4.80 1.06
N THR A 88 -20.39 5.03 -0.20
CA THR A 88 -20.75 4.16 -1.33
C THR A 88 -20.34 2.70 -1.14
N TRP A 89 -19.30 2.45 -0.35
CA TRP A 89 -18.80 1.12 0.03
C TRP A 89 -19.60 0.43 1.15
N LEU A 90 -20.58 1.11 1.76
CA LEU A 90 -21.56 0.54 2.70
C LEU A 90 -22.81 -0.03 1.99
N LYS A 91 -23.01 0.27 0.71
CA LYS A 91 -24.04 -0.38 -0.10
C LYS A 91 -23.59 -1.81 -0.40
N PRO A 92 -24.47 -2.83 -0.25
CA PRO A 92 -24.10 -4.19 -0.60
C PRO A 92 -23.61 -4.22 -2.05
N PRO A 93 -22.57 -5.04 -2.36
CA PRO A 93 -22.10 -5.16 -3.73
C PRO A 93 -23.30 -5.52 -4.61
N ILE A 94 -23.48 -4.78 -5.71
CA ILE A 94 -24.54 -5.02 -6.69
C ILE A 94 -24.52 -6.52 -7.00
N GLU A 95 -25.54 -7.24 -6.55
CA GLU A 95 -25.69 -8.65 -6.84
C GLU A 95 -25.81 -8.79 -8.37
N SER A 96 -24.89 -9.55 -8.96
CA SER A 96 -24.95 -10.02 -10.35
C SER A 96 -25.28 -11.50 -10.38
#